data_AF-A0A925FTN5-F1
#
_entry.id   AF-A0A925FTN5-F1
#
_cell.length_a   1.000
_cell.length_b   1.000
_cell.length_c   1.000
_cell.angle_alpha   90.00
_cell.angle_beta   90.00
_cell.angle_gamma   90.00
#
_symmetry.space_group_name_H-M   'P 1'
#
loop_
_entity.id
_entity.type
_entity.pdbx_description
1 polymer ?
#
loop_
_entity_poly.entity_id
_entity_poly.type
_entity_poly.pdbx_seq_one_letter_code
_entity_poly.pdbx_strand_id
1 'polypeptide(L)'
;IYYKIIQKTFNGKNYYTLLGYDDYSVGSNRKWMDVLSFNENGEPLFGETLISFKNDTTKVKPVIRRFYIEYKKEARTTFNYNPELDMIIYDHLTSEDDQPERKETYIPDGDFEGFKWENGQWVHVDKVFDFKLQDGQFPMDQILKDDAGNNNEQKLMEQSQKNVENAKKKEEQKKPAPKKKGGG
;
A
#
# COMPACT_ATOMS: atom_id res chain seq x y z
N ILE A 1 -2.46 -5.06 -20.13
CA ILE A 1 -3.13 -6.25 -19.52
C ILE A 1 -3.78 -5.83 -18.22
N TYR A 2 -4.98 -6.35 -17.89
CA TYR A 2 -5.56 -6.20 -16.55
C TYR A 2 -5.27 -7.44 -15.71
N TYR A 3 -4.83 -7.25 -14.46
CA TYR A 3 -4.44 -8.36 -13.57
C TYR A 3 -5.26 -8.42 -12.27
N LYS A 4 -6.01 -7.36 -11.94
CA LYS A 4 -6.91 -7.38 -10.77
C LYS A 4 -8.15 -6.53 -11.01
N ILE A 5 -9.27 -6.99 -10.44
CA ILE A 5 -10.54 -6.28 -10.42
C ILE A 5 -10.98 -6.17 -8.94
N ILE A 6 -11.35 -4.97 -8.51
CA ILE A 6 -11.88 -4.70 -7.17
C ILE A 6 -13.30 -4.16 -7.31
N GLN A 7 -14.28 -4.83 -6.70
CA GLN A 7 -15.66 -4.36 -6.68
C GLN A 7 -15.91 -3.50 -5.44
N LYS A 8 -16.56 -2.36 -5.64
CA LYS A 8 -17.11 -1.49 -4.60
C LYS A 8 -18.57 -1.18 -4.91
N THR A 9 -19.37 -0.99 -3.86
CA THR A 9 -20.77 -0.59 -4.00
C THR A 9 -20.98 0.73 -3.30
N PHE A 10 -21.62 1.67 -3.98
CA PHE A 10 -21.97 2.97 -3.42
C PHE A 10 -23.32 3.42 -3.98
N ASN A 11 -24.23 3.87 -3.11
CA ASN A 11 -25.60 4.25 -3.46
C ASN A 11 -26.33 3.21 -4.33
N GLY A 12 -26.16 1.92 -4.04
CA GLY A 12 -26.79 0.82 -4.77
C GLY A 12 -26.18 0.54 -6.17
N LYS A 13 -25.18 1.31 -6.61
CA LYS A 13 -24.44 1.08 -7.87
C LYS A 13 -23.13 0.36 -7.60
N ASN A 14 -22.79 -0.61 -8.44
CA ASN A 14 -21.50 -1.31 -8.42
C ASN A 14 -20.48 -0.59 -9.29
N TYR A 15 -19.25 -0.52 -8.77
CA TYR A 15 -18.08 0.05 -9.42
C TYR A 15 -16.97 -0.99 -9.40
N TYR A 16 -16.31 -1.17 -10.54
CA TYR A 16 -15.27 -2.16 -10.76
C TYR A 16 -13.97 -1.43 -11.08
N THR A 17 -13.06 -1.43 -10.12
CA THR A 17 -11.73 -0.84 -10.31
C THR A 17 -10.82 -1.87 -10.93
N LEU A 18 -10.23 -1.54 -12.07
CA LEU A 18 -9.39 -2.42 -12.86
C LEU A 18 -7.94 -2.00 -12.68
N LEU A 19 -7.09 -2.90 -12.20
CA LEU A 19 -5.64 -2.68 -12.14
C LEU A 19 -4.98 -3.31 -13.35
N GLY A 20 -4.20 -2.49 -14.06
CA GLY A 20 -3.54 -2.89 -15.29
C GLY A 20 -2.04 -2.64 -15.28
N TYR A 21 -1.38 -3.33 -16.21
CA TYR A 21 0.05 -3.27 -16.49
C TYR A 21 0.25 -3.11 -18.00
N ASP A 22 1.23 -2.31 -18.37
CA ASP A 22 1.64 -2.03 -19.74
C ASP A 22 3.17 -1.93 -19.86
N ASP A 23 3.68 -2.58 -20.90
CA ASP A 23 5.09 -2.55 -21.28
C ASP A 23 5.38 -1.26 -22.08
N TYR A 24 5.19 -0.12 -21.43
CA TYR A 24 4.88 1.17 -22.05
C TYR A 24 5.92 1.67 -23.08
N SER A 25 7.20 1.67 -22.74
CA SER A 25 8.27 2.10 -23.65
C SER A 25 9.51 1.23 -23.53
N VAL A 26 10.51 1.44 -24.38
CA VAL A 26 11.80 0.71 -24.29
C VAL A 26 12.43 0.88 -22.90
N GLY A 27 12.31 2.07 -22.30
CA GLY A 27 12.92 2.40 -21.01
C GLY A 27 11.99 2.30 -19.79
N SER A 28 10.70 2.02 -19.97
CA SER A 28 9.74 2.11 -18.85
C SER A 28 8.57 1.14 -18.94
N ASN A 29 7.98 0.89 -17.77
CA ASN A 29 6.73 0.18 -17.59
C ASN A 29 5.68 1.11 -16.98
N ARG A 30 4.40 0.78 -17.16
CA ARG A 30 3.29 1.46 -16.49
C ARG A 30 2.40 0.49 -15.76
N LYS A 31 1.93 0.91 -14.58
CA LYS A 31 0.78 0.31 -13.91
C LYS A 31 -0.28 1.37 -13.73
N TRP A 32 -1.54 0.99 -13.90
CA TRP A 32 -2.66 1.93 -13.84
C TRP A 32 -3.86 1.38 -13.11
N MET A 33 -4.73 2.28 -12.69
CA MET A 33 -6.09 1.97 -12.29
C MET A 33 -7.10 2.78 -13.09
N ASP A 34 -8.18 2.12 -13.48
CA ASP A 34 -9.36 2.71 -14.13
C ASP A 34 -10.62 2.20 -13.43
N VAL A 35 -11.70 2.96 -13.47
CA VAL A 35 -12.98 2.55 -12.86
C VAL A 35 -14.02 2.34 -13.96
N LEU A 36 -14.53 1.11 -14.00
CA LEU A 36 -15.63 0.67 -14.83
C LEU A 36 -16.92 0.65 -14.01
N SER A 37 -18.00 1.16 -14.57
CA SER A 37 -19.35 0.94 -14.08
C SER A 37 -20.26 0.51 -15.22
N PHE A 38 -21.52 0.18 -14.92
CA PHE A 38 -22.51 -0.13 -15.94
C PHE A 38 -23.69 0.81 -15.81
N ASN A 39 -24.26 1.25 -16.93
CA ASN A 39 -25.52 1.99 -16.94
C ASN A 39 -26.72 1.03 -16.81
N GLU A 40 -27.93 1.60 -16.79
CA GLU A 40 -29.18 0.83 -16.66
C GLU A 40 -29.41 -0.16 -17.82
N ASN A 41 -28.83 0.13 -19.00
CA ASN A 41 -28.89 -0.75 -20.17
C ASN A 41 -27.81 -1.85 -20.14
N GLY A 42 -26.96 -1.89 -19.11
CA GLY A 42 -25.85 -2.85 -19.00
C GLY A 42 -24.63 -2.50 -19.87
N GLU A 43 -24.53 -1.27 -20.36
CA GLU A 43 -23.39 -0.82 -21.16
C GLU A 43 -22.22 -0.39 -20.26
N PRO A 44 -20.98 -0.77 -20.58
CA PRO A 44 -19.81 -0.42 -19.78
C PRO A 44 -19.48 1.07 -19.91
N LEU A 45 -19.35 1.74 -18.77
CA LEU A 45 -18.96 3.14 -18.65
C LEU A 45 -17.56 3.23 -18.03
N PHE A 46 -16.63 3.87 -18.74
CA PHE A 46 -15.27 4.13 -18.28
C PHE A 46 -15.03 5.63 -18.06
N GLY A 47 -14.01 5.94 -17.27
CA GLY A 47 -13.50 7.30 -17.12
C GLY A 47 -14.42 8.23 -16.34
N GLU A 48 -15.20 7.68 -15.40
CA GLU A 48 -15.81 8.47 -14.32
C GLU A 48 -14.71 9.03 -13.41
N THR A 49 -14.88 10.26 -12.91
CA THR A 49 -13.91 10.89 -11.99
C THR A 49 -14.10 10.39 -10.56
N LEU A 50 -13.76 9.13 -10.34
CA LEU A 50 -13.86 8.44 -9.05
C LEU A 50 -12.52 8.33 -8.34
N ILE A 51 -11.51 9.07 -8.80
CA ILE A 51 -10.18 9.16 -8.19
C ILE A 51 -10.00 10.60 -7.73
N SER A 52 -9.67 10.77 -6.45
CA SER A 52 -9.69 12.07 -5.78
C SER A 52 -8.43 12.28 -4.96
N PHE A 53 -7.75 13.40 -5.21
CA PHE A 53 -6.59 13.87 -4.43
C PHE A 53 -6.99 14.93 -3.41
N LYS A 54 -8.25 14.95 -2.99
CA LYS A 54 -8.82 16.03 -2.16
C LYS A 54 -8.05 16.27 -0.85
N ASN A 55 -7.37 15.26 -0.32
CA ASN A 55 -6.67 15.32 0.96
C ASN A 55 -5.20 15.77 0.86
N ASP A 56 -4.57 15.75 -0.32
CA ASP A 56 -3.14 16.12 -0.42
C ASP A 56 -2.92 17.61 -0.08
N THR A 57 -1.68 18.03 0.05
CA THR A 57 -1.36 19.45 0.33
C THR A 57 -1.31 20.32 -0.93
N THR A 58 -1.28 19.73 -2.13
CA THR A 58 -1.18 20.45 -3.40
C THR A 58 -2.40 21.34 -3.66
N LYS A 59 -2.17 22.63 -3.97
CA LYS A 59 -3.22 23.64 -4.25
C LYS A 59 -4.10 23.30 -5.44
N VAL A 60 -3.56 22.60 -6.43
CA VAL A 60 -4.28 22.14 -7.62
C VAL A 60 -4.57 20.65 -7.46
N LYS A 61 -5.86 20.30 -7.42
CA LYS A 61 -6.30 18.89 -7.37
C LYS A 61 -6.61 18.44 -8.80
N PRO A 62 -5.86 17.49 -9.36
CA PRO A 62 -6.13 17.05 -10.71
C PRO A 62 -7.42 16.23 -10.74
N VAL A 63 -8.31 16.59 -11.67
CA VAL A 63 -9.49 15.79 -12.01
C VAL A 63 -9.01 14.69 -12.96
N ILE A 64 -8.74 13.50 -12.43
CA ILE A 64 -8.27 12.38 -13.25
C ILE A 64 -9.32 11.29 -13.37
N ARG A 65 -9.34 10.67 -14.55
CA ARG A 65 -10.22 9.55 -14.91
C ARG A 65 -9.51 8.20 -14.76
N ARG A 66 -8.19 8.22 -14.93
CA ARG A 66 -7.28 7.08 -14.81
C ARG A 66 -6.04 7.57 -14.07
N PHE A 67 -5.59 6.79 -13.10
CA PHE A 67 -4.31 7.02 -12.44
C PHE A 67 -3.29 6.00 -12.92
N TYR A 68 -2.04 6.41 -13.05
CA TYR A 68 -0.96 5.51 -13.39
C TYR A 68 0.35 5.94 -12.74
N ILE A 69 1.22 4.96 -12.54
CA ILE A 69 2.63 5.16 -12.26
C ILE A 69 3.44 4.70 -13.46
N GLU A 70 4.50 5.42 -13.76
CA GLU A 70 5.50 5.06 -14.77
C GLU A 70 6.85 4.95 -14.07
N TYR A 71 7.58 3.89 -14.39
CA TYR A 71 8.81 3.54 -13.69
C TYR A 71 9.79 2.85 -14.63
N LYS A 72 11.06 2.86 -14.23
CA LYS A 72 12.18 2.26 -14.96
C LYS A 72 11.90 0.80 -15.32
N LYS A 73 12.26 0.40 -16.56
CA LYS A 73 11.97 -0.92 -17.13
C LYS A 73 12.41 -2.08 -16.22
N GLU A 74 13.58 -1.96 -15.62
CA GLU A 74 14.19 -3.01 -14.78
C GLU A 74 13.74 -2.93 -13.31
N ALA A 75 13.06 -1.85 -12.91
CA ALA A 75 12.60 -1.68 -11.53
C ALA A 75 11.38 -2.58 -11.25
N ARG A 76 11.32 -3.08 -10.01
CA ARG A 76 10.16 -3.82 -9.50
C ARG A 76 9.35 -2.90 -8.62
N THR A 77 8.06 -2.75 -8.93
CA THR A 77 7.15 -1.90 -8.17
C THR A 77 5.92 -2.65 -7.68
N THR A 78 5.28 -2.16 -6.64
CA THR A 78 3.97 -2.54 -6.14
C THR A 78 2.92 -1.60 -6.69
N PHE A 79 1.80 -2.17 -7.13
CA PHE A 79 0.55 -1.46 -7.37
C PHE A 79 -0.52 -2.51 -7.22
N ASN A 80 -1.17 -2.60 -6.06
CA ASN A 80 -2.08 -3.71 -5.78
C ASN A 80 -3.08 -3.36 -4.70
N TYR A 81 -4.24 -4.01 -4.74
CA TYR A 81 -5.22 -3.92 -3.66
C TYR A 81 -4.85 -4.84 -2.50
N ASN A 82 -4.76 -4.25 -1.30
CA ASN A 82 -4.60 -4.90 -0.02
C ASN A 82 -5.98 -5.04 0.66
N PRO A 83 -6.49 -6.27 0.84
CA PRO A 83 -7.79 -6.50 1.45
C PRO A 83 -7.83 -6.26 2.97
N GLU A 84 -6.70 -6.33 3.68
CA GLU A 84 -6.63 -6.09 5.12
C GLU A 84 -6.78 -4.60 5.45
N LEU A 85 -6.15 -3.75 4.62
CA LEU A 85 -6.22 -2.30 4.76
C LEU A 85 -7.40 -1.68 4.00
N ASP A 86 -8.05 -2.46 3.15
CA ASP A 86 -9.08 -2.00 2.20
C ASP A 86 -8.60 -0.84 1.30
N MET A 87 -7.36 -0.94 0.81
CA MET A 87 -6.68 0.10 0.05
C MET A 87 -5.99 -0.44 -1.20
N ILE A 88 -5.94 0.37 -2.25
CA ILE A 88 -4.99 0.18 -3.35
C ILE A 88 -3.68 0.81 -2.90
N ILE A 89 -2.61 0.04 -2.83
CA ILE A 89 -1.29 0.46 -2.36
C ILE A 89 -0.32 0.40 -3.52
N TYR A 90 0.52 1.42 -3.65
CA TYR A 90 1.60 1.46 -4.62
C TYR A 90 2.84 2.12 -4.03
N ASP A 91 3.99 1.82 -4.61
CA ASP A 91 5.25 2.41 -4.16
C ASP A 91 5.27 3.90 -4.51
N HIS A 92 5.76 4.72 -3.58
CA HIS A 92 6.21 6.06 -3.94
C HIS A 92 7.43 5.94 -4.83
N LEU A 93 7.48 6.77 -5.89
CA LEU A 93 8.52 6.68 -6.90
C LEU A 93 9.36 7.95 -6.93
N THR A 94 10.67 7.77 -6.91
CA THR A 94 11.65 8.84 -7.04
C THR A 94 12.58 8.59 -8.22
N SER A 95 13.14 9.66 -8.79
CA SER A 95 14.13 9.58 -9.87
C SER A 95 15.48 9.16 -9.29
N GLU A 96 16.10 8.12 -9.85
CA GLU A 96 17.44 7.67 -9.39
C GLU A 96 18.57 8.63 -9.81
N ASP A 97 18.32 9.54 -10.76
CA ASP A 97 19.28 10.49 -11.33
C ASP A 97 18.84 11.96 -11.21
N ASP A 98 17.92 12.24 -10.27
CA ASP A 98 17.38 13.57 -9.94
C ASP A 98 16.77 14.33 -11.13
N GLN A 99 16.28 13.62 -12.14
CA GLN A 99 15.61 14.15 -13.33
C GLN A 99 14.11 13.83 -13.31
N PRO A 100 13.28 14.63 -12.63
CA PRO A 100 11.86 14.32 -12.42
C PRO A 100 11.03 14.29 -13.72
N GLU A 101 11.49 14.90 -14.80
CA GLU A 101 10.87 14.84 -16.12
C GLU A 101 11.06 13.48 -16.81
N ARG A 102 12.04 12.68 -16.38
CA ARG A 102 12.37 11.36 -16.96
C ARG A 102 11.75 10.23 -16.14
N LYS A 103 10.49 9.92 -16.44
CA LYS A 103 9.75 8.85 -15.76
C LYS A 103 10.38 7.47 -15.92
N GLU A 104 11.21 7.26 -16.93
CA GLU A 104 11.99 6.05 -17.13
C GLU A 104 13.13 5.86 -16.12
N THR A 105 13.44 6.85 -15.27
CA THR A 105 14.45 6.73 -14.20
C THR A 105 13.83 6.52 -12.83
N TYR A 106 12.49 6.42 -12.77
CA TYR A 106 11.76 6.32 -11.52
C TYR A 106 11.88 4.91 -10.92
N ILE A 107 12.24 4.86 -9.64
CA ILE A 107 12.37 3.64 -8.83
C ILE A 107 11.61 3.82 -7.50
N PRO A 108 11.17 2.74 -6.85
CA PRO A 108 10.65 2.80 -5.48
C PRO A 108 11.69 3.34 -4.50
N ASP A 109 11.27 4.25 -3.61
CA ASP A 109 12.12 4.76 -2.53
C ASP A 109 11.92 4.01 -1.19
N GLY A 110 10.89 3.16 -1.12
CA GLY A 110 10.54 2.36 0.05
C GLY A 110 9.33 2.87 0.83
N ASP A 111 8.85 4.08 0.52
CA ASP A 111 7.58 4.59 1.03
C ASP A 111 6.41 4.10 0.16
N PHE A 112 5.21 4.15 0.74
CA PHE A 112 3.99 3.69 0.09
C PHE A 112 2.91 4.76 0.11
N GLU A 113 2.35 5.00 -1.06
CA GLU A 113 1.12 5.75 -1.28
C GLU A 113 -0.05 4.80 -1.49
N GLY A 114 -1.26 5.34 -1.47
CA GLY A 114 -2.42 4.54 -1.77
C GLY A 114 -3.70 5.29 -2.02
N PHE A 115 -4.73 4.53 -2.31
CA PHE A 115 -6.09 5.00 -2.44
C PHE A 115 -7.01 4.20 -1.52
N LYS A 116 -7.84 4.92 -0.78
CA LYS A 116 -8.87 4.35 0.09
C LYS A 116 -10.25 4.67 -0.46
N TRP A 117 -11.16 3.69 -0.45
CA TRP A 117 -12.52 3.92 -0.95
C TRP A 117 -13.36 4.67 0.10
N GLU A 118 -13.74 5.91 -0.21
CA GLU A 118 -14.53 6.77 0.67
C GLU A 118 -15.60 7.53 -0.12
N ASN A 119 -16.85 7.42 0.30
CA ASN A 119 -17.99 8.16 -0.28
C ASN A 119 -18.08 8.05 -1.82
N GLY A 120 -17.86 6.85 -2.35
CA GLY A 120 -17.97 6.57 -3.79
C GLY A 120 -16.72 6.91 -4.60
N GLN A 121 -15.61 7.28 -3.95
CA GLN A 121 -14.37 7.64 -4.63
C GLN A 121 -13.16 6.94 -4.01
N TRP A 122 -12.17 6.63 -4.82
CA TRP A 122 -10.80 6.35 -4.40
C TRP A 122 -10.12 7.65 -4.00
N VAL A 123 -9.95 7.87 -2.71
CA VAL A 123 -9.30 9.03 -2.13
C VAL A 123 -7.84 8.73 -1.87
N HIS A 124 -6.95 9.57 -2.40
CA HIS A 124 -5.52 9.44 -2.26
C HIS A 124 -5.05 9.59 -0.80
N VAL A 125 -4.01 8.84 -0.46
CA VAL A 125 -3.32 8.82 0.83
C VAL A 125 -1.82 8.88 0.55
N ASP A 126 -1.23 10.06 0.76
CA ASP A 126 0.19 10.35 0.49
C ASP A 126 1.15 9.44 1.28
N LYS A 127 0.74 8.95 2.45
CA LYS A 127 1.58 8.07 3.28
C LYS A 127 0.74 7.01 3.97
N VAL A 128 0.80 5.79 3.46
CA VAL A 128 0.00 4.65 3.98
C VAL A 128 0.58 4.15 5.30
N PHE A 129 1.91 4.13 5.42
CA PHE A 129 2.61 3.68 6.62
C PHE A 129 3.35 4.84 7.26
N ASP A 130 2.78 5.36 8.33
CA ASP A 130 3.47 6.25 9.24
C ASP A 130 4.27 5.40 10.24
N PHE A 131 5.52 5.09 9.90
CA PHE A 131 6.48 4.65 10.91
C PHE A 131 6.79 5.83 11.84
N LYS A 132 5.85 6.13 12.74
CA LYS A 132 6.15 6.93 13.92
C LYS A 132 6.89 5.98 14.85
N LEU A 133 8.22 6.00 14.80
CA LEU A 133 8.99 5.76 16.01
C LEU A 133 8.37 6.72 17.03
N GLN A 134 7.68 6.22 18.06
CA GLN A 134 7.23 7.11 19.12
C GLN A 134 8.47 7.85 19.62
N ASP A 135 8.43 9.18 19.72
CA ASP A 135 9.56 9.97 20.20
C ASP A 135 10.14 9.33 21.47
N GLY A 136 11.37 8.82 21.40
CA GLY A 136 12.03 8.08 22.48
C GLY A 136 12.08 6.55 22.34
N GLN A 137 11.51 5.95 21.29
CA GLN A 137 11.72 4.57 20.90
C GLN A 137 12.33 4.49 19.50
N PHE A 138 13.60 4.88 19.37
CA PHE A 138 14.46 3.99 18.58
C PHE A 138 14.32 2.59 19.21
N PRO A 139 14.35 1.49 18.46
CA PRO A 139 14.87 0.25 19.04
C PRO A 139 16.32 0.56 19.40
N MET A 140 16.50 1.18 20.57
CA MET A 140 17.66 1.02 21.41
C MET A 140 17.55 -0.44 21.85
N ASP A 141 17.76 -1.34 20.90
CA ASP A 141 18.23 -2.66 21.22
C ASP A 141 19.48 -2.37 22.02
N GLN A 142 19.24 -2.51 23.32
CA GLN A 142 19.98 -1.96 24.43
C GLN A 142 21.44 -2.08 24.06
N ILE A 143 22.24 -1.01 24.21
CA ILE A 143 23.69 -1.05 24.03
C ILE A 143 24.15 -2.45 24.39
N LEU A 144 24.38 -3.28 23.36
CA LEU A 144 24.59 -4.70 23.59
C LEU A 144 25.97 -4.88 24.19
N LYS A 145 26.66 -3.80 24.52
CA LYS A 145 28.02 -3.73 24.96
C LYS A 145 28.05 -3.47 26.47
N ASP A 146 28.91 -4.18 27.18
CA ASP A 146 29.32 -3.80 28.53
C ASP A 146 30.11 -2.47 28.50
N ASP A 147 30.48 -1.95 29.67
CA ASP A 147 31.27 -0.71 29.80
C ASP A 147 32.65 -0.80 29.11
N ALA A 148 33.07 -2.00 28.68
CA ALA A 148 34.30 -2.28 27.94
C ALA A 148 34.07 -2.43 26.41
N GLY A 149 32.83 -2.33 25.92
CA GLY A 149 32.51 -2.40 24.49
C GLY A 149 32.21 -3.81 23.95
N ASN A 150 32.11 -4.84 24.81
CA ASN A 150 31.90 -6.24 24.42
C ASN A 150 30.45 -6.67 24.51
N ASN A 151 30.00 -7.50 23.57
CA ASN A 151 28.61 -7.95 23.51
C ASN A 151 28.20 -8.72 24.79
N ASN A 152 27.25 -8.20 25.56
CA ASN A 152 26.64 -8.82 26.73
C ASN A 152 25.63 -9.88 26.28
N GLU A 153 26.15 -11.09 26.12
CA GLU A 153 25.40 -12.26 25.65
C GLU A 153 24.19 -12.59 26.52
N GLN A 154 24.23 -12.33 27.83
CA GLN A 154 23.10 -12.56 28.72
C GLN A 154 21.91 -11.66 28.39
N LYS A 155 22.17 -10.36 28.18
CA LYS A 155 21.12 -9.41 27.77
C LYS A 155 20.55 -9.74 26.40
N LEU A 156 21.41 -10.19 25.48
CA LEU A 156 21.00 -10.59 24.14
C LEU A 156 20.07 -11.82 24.16
N MET A 157 20.41 -12.83 24.97
CA MET A 157 19.56 -14.01 25.14
C MET A 157 18.23 -13.67 25.80
N GLU A 158 18.23 -12.81 26.81
CA GLU A 158 17.01 -12.40 27.50
C GLU A 158 16.07 -11.61 26.59
N GLN A 159 16.61 -10.72 25.74
CA GLN A 159 15.85 -9.97 24.76
C GLN A 159 15.32 -10.87 23.63
N SER A 160 16.12 -11.84 23.18
CA SER A 160 15.68 -12.84 22.20
C SER A 160 14.52 -13.69 22.74
N GLN A 161 14.60 -14.14 23.99
CA GLN A 161 13.52 -14.90 24.63
C GLN A 161 12.24 -14.08 24.76
N LYS A 162 12.33 -12.81 25.18
CA LYS A 162 11.18 -11.89 25.25
C LYS A 162 10.54 -11.67 23.87
N ASN A 163 11.35 -11.51 22.83
CA ASN A 163 10.85 -11.34 21.46
C ASN A 163 10.15 -12.61 20.96
N VAL A 164 10.69 -13.80 21.25
CA VAL A 164 10.06 -15.09 20.93
C VAL A 164 8.74 -15.28 21.69
N GLU A 165 8.69 -14.90 22.98
CA GLU A 165 7.48 -15.02 23.79
C GLU A 165 6.37 -14.05 23.31
N ASN A 166 6.75 -12.84 22.94
CA ASN A 166 5.83 -11.85 22.36
C ASN A 166 5.34 -12.28 20.97
N ALA A 167 6.18 -12.92 20.15
CA ALA A 167 5.78 -13.49 18.87
C ALA A 167 4.76 -14.63 19.08
N LYS A 168 5.00 -15.54 20.03
CA LYS A 168 4.06 -16.61 20.39
C LYS A 168 2.72 -16.08 20.90
N LYS A 169 2.73 -15.05 21.75
CA LYS A 169 1.49 -14.39 22.22
C LYS A 169 0.69 -13.76 21.07
N LYS A 170 1.37 -13.14 20.10
CA LYS A 170 0.74 -12.61 18.88
C LYS A 170 0.18 -13.70 17.97
N GLU A 171 0.83 -14.86 17.89
CA GLU A 171 0.31 -16.03 17.15
C GLU A 171 -0.89 -16.69 17.84
N GLU A 172 -0.89 -16.76 19.17
CA GLU A 172 -2.03 -17.28 19.95
C GLU A 172 -3.26 -16.39 19.85
N GLN A 173 -3.08 -15.06 19.80
CA GLN A 173 -4.17 -14.10 19.59
C GLN A 173 -4.76 -14.14 18.16
N LYS A 174 -4.04 -14.71 17.18
CA LYS A 174 -4.53 -14.89 15.80
C LYS A 174 -5.27 -16.21 15.55
N LYS A 175 -5.36 -17.12 16.54
CA LYS A 175 -6.11 -18.38 16.38
C LYS A 175 -7.62 -18.14 16.53
N PRO A 176 -8.48 -18.58 15.57
CA PRO A 176 -9.92 -18.39 15.70
C PRO A 176 -10.48 -19.19 16.88
N ALA A 177 -11.41 -18.59 17.64
CA ALA A 177 -12.07 -19.22 18.78
C ALA A 177 -12.76 -20.54 18.38
N PRO A 178 -12.72 -21.60 19.22
CA PRO A 178 -13.34 -22.87 18.89
C PRO A 178 -14.86 -22.72 18.77
N LYS A 179 -15.43 -23.16 17.64
CA LYS A 179 -16.89 -23.22 17.44
C LYS A 179 -17.51 -24.07 18.53
N LYS A 180 -18.37 -23.48 19.36
CA LYS A 180 -19.26 -24.23 20.28
C LYS A 180 -20.09 -25.20 19.45
N LYS A 181 -19.86 -26.50 19.63
CA LYS A 181 -20.84 -27.55 19.32
C LYS A 181 -21.75 -27.72 20.54
N GLY A 182 -23.06 -27.65 20.30
CA GLY A 182 -24.13 -28.04 21.21
C GLY A 182 -25.43 -27.53 20.60
N GLY A 183 -26.40 -28.34 20.16
CA GLY A 183 -26.78 -29.66 20.62
C GLY A 183 -28.11 -29.52 21.36
N GLY A 184 -29.20 -30.00 20.76
CA GLY A 184 -30.58 -29.90 21.26
C GLY A 184 -31.53 -29.49 20.15
#